data_AF-A0A5K1EF35-F1
#
_entry.id   AF-A0A5K1EF35-F1
#
_cell.length_a   1.000
_cell.length_b   1.000
_cell.length_c   1.000
_cell.angle_alpha   90.00
_cell.angle_beta   90.00
_cell.angle_gamma   90.00
#
_symmetry.space_group_name_H-M   'P 1'
#
loop_
_entity.id
_entity.type
_entity.pdbx_description
1 polymer ?
#
loop_
_entity_poly.entity_id
_entity_poly.type
_entity_poly.pdbx_seq_one_letter_code
_entity_poly.pdbx_strand_id
1 'polypeptide(L)' 'VFTNSDRVHAHKVLHRLNIGDCFEGIICFETLNPNISKSKRPDEYPVILKPSKEAMEIAIAVAKADPLRT' A
#
# COMPACT_ATOMS: atom_id res chain seq x y z
N VAL A 1 0.92 1.64 -8.11
CA VAL A 1 -0.45 1.41 -7.58
C VAL A 1 -0.47 1.62 -6.07
N PHE A 2 -1.46 2.35 -5.54
CA PHE A 2 -1.64 2.55 -4.10
C PHE A 2 -3.02 2.03 -3.62
N THR A 3 -3.03 0.94 -2.85
CA THR A 3 -4.25 0.24 -2.40
C THR A 3 -4.24 -0.10 -0.91
N ASN A 4 -5.43 -0.19 -0.30
CA ASN A 4 -5.61 -0.68 1.08
C ASN A 4 -5.61 -2.22 1.17
N SER A 5 -5.72 -2.92 0.03
CA SER A 5 -5.67 -4.39 -0.03
C SER A 5 -4.26 -4.93 0.16
N ASP A 6 -4.16 -6.23 0.42
CA ASP A 6 -2.90 -6.97 0.45
C ASP A 6 -2.26 -7.14 -0.94
N ARG A 7 -0.99 -7.54 -0.96
CA ARG A 7 -0.18 -7.70 -2.17
C ARG A 7 -0.72 -8.79 -3.12
N VAL A 8 -1.30 -9.86 -2.57
CA VAL A 8 -1.85 -10.99 -3.34
C VAL A 8 -3.11 -10.55 -4.09
N HIS A 9 -4.00 -9.84 -3.40
CA HIS A 9 -5.19 -9.26 -3.99
C HIS A 9 -4.83 -8.27 -5.10
N ALA A 10 -3.88 -7.37 -4.85
CA ALA A 10 -3.43 -6.40 -5.84
C ALA A 10 -2.91 -7.08 -7.12
N HIS A 11 -2.01 -8.07 -6.99
CA HIS A 11 -1.51 -8.82 -8.16
C HIS A 11 -2.62 -9.56 -8.91
N LYS A 12 -3.55 -10.19 -8.20
CA LYS A 12 -4.66 -10.92 -8.82
C LYS A 12 -5.55 -9.99 -9.66
N VAL A 13 -5.83 -8.79 -9.17
CA VAL A 13 -6.62 -7.79 -9.91
C VAL A 13 -5.84 -7.32 -11.15
N LEU A 14 -4.57 -6.92 -10.99
CA LEU A 14 -3.75 -6.44 -12.09
C LEU A 14 -3.55 -7.51 -13.19
N HIS A 15 -3.36 -8.77 -12.81
CA HIS A 15 -3.28 -9.89 -13.73
C HIS A 15 -4.58 -10.10 -14.49
N ARG A 16 -5.73 -10.09 -13.80
CA ARG A 16 -7.05 -10.24 -14.44
C ARG A 16 -7.37 -9.11 -15.42
N LEU A 17 -6.85 -7.91 -15.16
CA LEU A 17 -6.99 -6.75 -16.03
C LEU A 17 -5.93 -6.70 -17.14
N ASN A 18 -4.97 -7.63 -17.16
CA ASN A 18 -3.85 -7.67 -18.10
C ASN A 18 -3.02 -6.36 -18.15
N ILE A 19 -2.79 -5.77 -16.97
CA ILE A 19 -2.02 -4.52 -16.78
C ILE A 19 -0.95 -4.66 -15.69
N GLY A 20 -0.50 -5.89 -15.43
CA GLY A 20 0.44 -6.20 -14.35
C GLY A 20 1.82 -5.56 -14.52
N ASP A 21 2.23 -5.33 -15.76
CA ASP A 21 3.49 -4.72 -16.18
C ASP A 21 3.39 -3.20 -16.42
N CYS A 22 2.19 -2.62 -16.32
CA CYS A 22 1.96 -1.19 -16.53
C CYS A 22 2.38 -0.29 -15.36
N PHE A 23 2.84 -0.87 -14.25
CA PHE A 23 3.12 -0.13 -13.02
C PHE A 23 4.50 -0.47 -12.46
N GLU A 24 5.22 0.56 -12.01
CA GLU A 24 6.56 0.43 -11.41
C GLU A 24 6.55 -0.26 -10.04
N GLY A 25 5.41 -0.27 -9.35
CA GLY A 25 5.31 -0.88 -8.03
C GLY A 25 3.93 -0.84 -7.40
N ILE A 26 3.81 -1.55 -6.28
CA ILE A 26 2.58 -1.67 -5.49
C ILE A 26 2.87 -1.28 -4.04
N ILE A 27 2.21 -0.21 -3.59
CA ILE A 27 2.09 0.21 -2.20
C ILE A 27 0.75 -0.34 -1.70
N CYS A 28 0.82 -1.26 -0.74
CA CYS A 28 -0.31 -2.08 -0.28
C CYS A 28 -0.32 -2.20 1.26
N PHE A 29 -1.24 -2.98 1.81
CA PHE A 29 -1.39 -3.20 3.25
C PHE A 29 -0.06 -3.51 3.95
N GLU A 30 0.73 -4.42 3.40
CA GLU A 30 2.01 -4.85 3.97
C GLU A 30 3.07 -3.75 3.91
N THR A 31 3.01 -2.88 2.90
CA THR A 31 3.91 -1.70 2.80
C THR A 31 3.57 -0.66 3.85
N LEU A 32 2.27 -0.43 4.10
CA LEU A 32 1.82 0.53 5.12
C LEU A 32 1.99 -0.01 6.54
N ASN A 33 1.92 -1.33 6.73
CA ASN A 33 1.87 -1.97 8.04
C ASN A 33 2.90 -3.10 8.19
N PRO A 34 4.21 -2.80 8.07
CA PRO A 34 5.25 -3.83 8.03
C PRO A 34 5.39 -4.66 9.32
N ASN A 35 4.87 -4.15 10.44
CA ASN A 35 4.95 -4.81 11.75
C ASN A 35 3.68 -5.60 12.11
N ILE A 36 2.58 -5.48 11.36
CA ILE A 36 1.32 -6.18 11.69
C ILE A 36 1.50 -7.70 11.70
N SER A 37 2.34 -8.25 10.83
CA SER A 37 2.63 -9.69 10.82
C SER A 37 3.36 -10.19 12.08
N LYS A 38 3.94 -9.29 12.87
CA LYS A 38 4.63 -9.59 14.13
C LYS A 38 3.75 -9.32 15.36
N SER A 39 2.53 -8.84 15.16
CA SER A 39 1.60 -8.49 16.22
C SER A 39 1.20 -9.73 17.03
N LYS A 40 1.37 -9.67 18.35
CA LYS A 40 0.90 -10.71 19.29
C LYS A 40 -0.52 -10.44 19.77
N ARG A 41 -1.00 -9.22 19.58
CA ARG A 41 -2.37 -8.79 19.91
C ARG A 41 -2.99 -8.00 18.75
N PRO A 42 -4.32 -7.96 18.60
CA PRO A 42 -4.97 -7.22 17.52
C PRO A 42 -4.76 -5.70 17.56
N ASP A 43 -4.43 -5.14 18.72
CA ASP A 43 -4.34 -3.71 19.01
C ASP A 43 -2.90 -3.21 19.24
N GLU A 44 -1.89 -4.07 19.09
CA GLU A 44 -0.49 -3.75 19.40
C GLU A 44 0.10 -2.70 18.46
N TYR A 45 -0.29 -2.73 17.18
CA TYR A 45 0.12 -1.75 16.19
C TYR A 45 -1.10 -1.08 15.55
N PRO A 46 -1.08 0.25 15.36
CA PRO A 46 -2.15 0.93 14.64
C PRO A 46 -2.18 0.47 13.18
N VAL A 47 -3.38 0.29 12.64
CA VAL A 47 -3.59 -0.03 11.23
C VAL A 47 -3.65 1.26 10.43
N ILE A 48 -2.68 1.46 9.53
CA ILE A 48 -2.60 2.61 8.64
C ILE A 48 -3.20 2.23 7.29
N LEU A 49 -4.22 2.98 6.86
CA LEU A 49 -4.93 2.80 5.59
C LEU A 49 -5.38 4.15 5.03
N LYS A 50 -5.71 4.20 3.74
CA LYS A 50 -6.46 5.32 3.16
C LYS A 50 -7.83 5.44 3.83
N PRO A 51 -8.36 6.65 4.02
CA PRO A 51 -7.87 7.94 3.50
C PRO A 51 -6.96 8.72 4.47
N SER A 52 -6.31 8.07 5.45
CA SER A 52 -5.50 8.79 6.44
C SER A 52 -4.36 9.60 5.80
N LYS A 53 -4.06 10.76 6.39
CA LYS A 53 -2.93 11.62 5.99
C LYS A 53 -1.62 10.84 6.01
N GLU A 54 -1.42 10.03 7.03
CA GLU A 54 -0.20 9.24 7.21
C GLU A 54 -0.02 8.18 6.13
N ALA A 55 -1.11 7.51 5.70
CA ALA A 55 -1.03 6.60 4.56
C ALA A 55 -0.61 7.32 3.26
N MET A 56 -1.08 8.55 3.04
CA MET A 56 -0.70 9.36 1.88
C MET A 56 0.77 9.79 1.96
N GLU A 57 1.23 10.25 3.12
CA GLU A 57 2.63 10.65 3.35
C GLU A 57 3.61 9.49 3.12
N ILE A 58 3.29 8.30 3.66
CA ILE A 58 4.07 7.09 3.42
C ILE A 58 4.08 6.75 1.92
N ALA A 59 2.93 6.83 1.25
CA ALA A 59 2.85 6.49 -0.17
C ALA A 59 3.69 7.45 -1.05
N ILE A 60 3.64 8.75 -0.77
CA ILE A 60 4.47 9.77 -1.45
C ILE A 60 5.95 9.49 -1.23
N ALA A 61 6.35 9.24 0.02
CA ALA A 61 7.74 8.96 0.37
C ALA A 61 8.26 7.67 -0.31
N VAL A 62 7.48 6.58 -0.29
CA VAL A 62 7.85 5.30 -0.91
C VAL A 62 7.91 5.41 -2.43
N ALA A 63 6.95 6.10 -3.05
CA ALA A 63 6.92 6.31 -4.49
C ALA A 63 7.95 7.33 -4.98
N LYS A 64 8.57 8.09 -4.07
CA LYS A 64 9.39 9.27 -4.40
C LYS A 64 8.65 10.25 -5.33
N ALA A 65 7.34 10.37 -5.11
CA ALA A 65 6.48 11.21 -5.91
C ALA A 65 6.56 12.66 -5.43
N ASP A 66 6.38 13.62 -6.35
CA ASP A 66 6.17 15.01 -5.99
C ASP A 66 4.68 15.21 -5.63
N PRO A 67 4.32 15.56 -4.38
CA PRO A 67 2.93 15.71 -3.98
C PRO A 67 2.21 16.87 -4.66
N LEU A 68 2.94 17.79 -5.31
CA LEU A 68 2.38 18.91 -6.08
C LEU A 68 2.24 18.58 -7.57
N ARG A 69 2.52 17.34 -7.97
CA ARG A 69 2.40 16.88 -9.36
C ARG A 69 1.53 15.63 -9.45
N THR A 70 0.74 15.58 -10.51
CA THR A 70 -0.12 14.44 -10.87
C THR A 70 0.43 13.73 -12.10
#